data_AF-A0A928GFM4-F1
#
_entry.id   AF-A0A928GFM4-F1
#
_cell.length_a   1.000
_cell.length_b   1.000
_cell.length_c   1.000
_cell.angle_alpha   90.00
_cell.angle_beta   90.00
_cell.angle_gamma   90.00
#
_symmetry.space_group_name_H-M   'P 1'
#
loop_
_entity.id
_entity.type
_entity.pdbx_description
1 polymer ?
#
loop_
_entity_poly.entity_id
_entity_poly.type
_entity_poly.pdbx_seq_one_letter_code
_entity_poly.pdbx_strand_id
1 'polypeptide(L)'
;MRNKPWKMKEGFAIGIGLIAVGVVLQLAVGPVAWGAFAWPINGVVMAAFVAVIALTYILRKRVYAFKFLGTNHAAIPAMALAVVLTIVMGLTIQSPDGNWFSNMLSFWPFVLVYMLIALILGQVIINRTMHFKWKRDIPFMLNHLGLFLAMTTATLGNADVQRLRMIATEGQPEWRAVADNGMVKTMPMSIELKKFIMETYDDGSPKRYASVLKIAEKQGDAFEATIDVNKPIVVDGWKIYQYGYDTSMGAESKISILELVSDPWLPLVYAGIFMMLGGAVCMFVFGRREGEKVRK
;
A
#
# COMPACT_ATOMS: atom_id res chain seq x y z
N MET A 1 42.55 -9.18 7.90
CA MET A 1 41.22 -8.71 8.37
C MET A 1 40.38 -9.92 8.73
N ARG A 2 39.83 -9.94 9.95
CA ARG A 2 39.26 -11.11 10.62
C ARG A 2 37.95 -11.58 9.94
N ASN A 3 37.98 -12.73 9.26
CA ASN A 3 36.81 -13.45 8.75
C ASN A 3 35.99 -13.99 9.93
N LYS A 4 35.11 -13.18 10.52
CA LYS A 4 34.00 -13.71 11.33
C LYS A 4 32.73 -13.65 10.49
N PRO A 5 32.34 -14.68 9.73
CA PRO A 5 31.09 -14.64 8.98
C PRO A 5 29.95 -14.42 9.98
N TRP A 6 29.22 -13.29 9.87
CA TRP A 6 27.94 -13.11 10.55
C TRP A 6 27.06 -14.32 10.25
N LYS A 7 26.65 -15.04 11.29
CA LYS A 7 25.77 -16.19 11.20
C LYS A 7 24.33 -15.70 11.44
N MET A 8 23.40 -16.66 11.44
CA MET A 8 22.00 -16.39 11.69
C MET A 8 21.76 -15.73 13.06
N LYS A 9 22.57 -16.09 14.07
CA LYS A 9 22.44 -15.59 15.44
C LYS A 9 22.59 -14.07 15.48
N GLU A 10 23.57 -13.55 14.75
CA GLU A 10 23.83 -12.12 14.71
C GLU A 10 22.76 -11.36 13.93
N GLY A 11 22.17 -11.97 12.90
CA GLY A 11 21.00 -11.39 12.22
C GLY A 11 19.78 -11.26 13.13
N PHE A 12 19.50 -12.28 13.96
CA PHE A 12 18.46 -12.18 15.00
C PHE A 12 18.81 -11.11 16.05
N ALA A 13 20.06 -11.04 16.49
CA ALA A 13 20.49 -10.02 17.45
C ALA A 13 20.31 -8.60 16.90
N ILE A 14 20.67 -8.35 15.64
CA ILE A 14 20.45 -7.05 14.97
C ILE A 14 18.94 -6.75 14.87
N GLY A 15 18.13 -7.71 14.43
CA GLY A 15 16.69 -7.51 14.28
C GLY A 15 15.98 -7.25 15.61
N ILE A 16 16.31 -8.00 16.67
CA ILE A 16 15.79 -7.79 18.03
C ILE A 16 16.26 -6.44 18.58
N GLY A 17 17.53 -6.09 18.37
CA GLY A 17 18.06 -4.78 18.72
C GLY A 17 17.30 -3.65 18.02
N LEU A 18 16.97 -3.81 16.75
CA LEU A 18 16.18 -2.83 15.99
C LEU A 18 14.75 -2.70 16.52
N ILE A 19 14.13 -3.80 16.94
CA ILE A 19 12.83 -3.78 17.62
C ILE A 19 12.93 -3.03 18.95
N ALA A 20 13.96 -3.29 19.76
CA ALA A 20 14.17 -2.59 21.02
C ALA A 20 14.37 -1.08 20.81
N VAL A 21 15.16 -0.68 19.81
CA VAL A 21 15.30 0.73 19.39
C VAL A 21 13.94 1.31 18.98
N GLY A 22 13.15 0.56 18.21
CA GLY A 22 11.80 0.98 17.84
C GLY A 22 10.89 1.21 19.05
N VAL A 23 10.96 0.34 20.06
CA VAL A 23 10.16 0.51 21.30
C VAL A 23 10.62 1.77 22.03
N VAL A 24 11.92 2.01 22.13
CA VAL A 24 12.46 3.25 22.74
C VAL A 24 11.97 4.48 21.97
N LEU A 25 11.98 4.46 20.63
CA LEU A 25 11.44 5.54 19.81
C LEU A 25 9.94 5.73 20.04
N GLN A 26 9.16 4.65 20.07
CA GLN A 26 7.73 4.71 20.37
C GLN A 26 7.44 5.37 21.72
N LEU A 27 8.24 5.06 22.73
CA LEU A 27 8.13 5.67 24.06
C LEU A 27 8.55 7.14 24.07
N ALA A 28 9.54 7.51 23.27
CA ALA A 28 10.11 8.86 23.27
C ALA A 28 9.30 9.87 22.45
N VAL A 29 8.79 9.47 21.28
CA VAL A 29 8.13 10.38 20.32
C VAL A 29 6.70 9.99 19.94
N GLY A 30 6.20 8.86 20.45
CA GLY A 30 4.88 8.35 20.09
C GLY A 30 4.84 7.65 18.73
N PRO A 31 3.64 7.40 18.17
CA PRO A 31 3.47 6.70 16.90
C PRO A 31 3.97 7.53 15.71
N VAL A 32 4.28 6.85 14.60
CA VAL A 32 4.68 7.49 13.35
C VAL A 32 3.55 8.37 12.82
N ALA A 33 3.83 9.66 12.65
CA ALA A 33 2.90 10.64 12.08
C ALA A 33 2.90 10.55 10.54
N TRP A 34 2.22 9.56 9.97
CA TRP A 34 2.19 9.33 8.51
C TRP A 34 1.76 10.56 7.70
N GLY A 35 0.83 11.38 8.22
CA GLY A 35 0.39 12.61 7.55
C GLY A 35 1.51 13.63 7.33
N ALA A 36 2.60 13.58 8.12
CA ALA A 36 3.76 14.45 7.92
C ALA A 36 4.61 14.06 6.70
N PHE A 37 4.36 12.89 6.10
CA PHE A 37 5.07 12.39 4.92
C PHE A 37 4.29 12.59 3.62
N ALA A 38 3.20 13.35 3.62
CA ALA A 38 2.48 13.68 2.39
C ALA A 38 3.38 14.42 1.38
N TRP A 39 2.98 14.45 0.11
CA TRP A 39 3.71 15.09 -0.97
C TRP A 39 4.03 16.56 -0.62
N PRO A 40 5.29 17.03 -0.82
CA PRO A 40 6.41 16.37 -1.52
C PRO A 40 7.36 15.56 -0.62
N ILE A 41 7.08 15.43 0.68
CA ILE A 41 8.01 14.88 1.67
C ILE A 41 8.27 13.39 1.40
N ASN A 42 7.25 12.58 1.13
CA ASN A 42 7.43 11.18 0.73
C ASN A 42 8.35 11.00 -0.48
N GLY A 43 8.30 11.89 -1.48
CA GLY A 43 9.20 11.88 -2.63
C GLY A 43 10.65 12.08 -2.23
N VAL A 44 10.92 13.02 -1.33
CA VAL A 44 12.26 13.25 -0.76
C VAL A 44 12.71 12.04 0.07
N VAL A 45 11.83 11.47 0.89
CA VAL A 45 12.13 10.27 1.69
C VAL A 45 12.46 9.08 0.79
N MET A 46 11.71 8.85 -0.29
CA MET A 46 11.98 7.79 -1.25
C MET A 46 13.35 7.99 -1.93
N ALA A 47 13.66 9.20 -2.36
CA ALA A 47 14.95 9.51 -2.99
C ALA A 47 16.12 9.30 -2.01
N ALA A 48 15.99 9.74 -0.76
CA ALA A 48 16.96 9.51 0.29
C ALA A 48 17.14 8.01 0.58
N PHE A 49 16.03 7.25 0.61
CA PHE A 49 16.08 5.81 0.83
C PHE A 49 16.80 5.07 -0.30
N VAL A 50 16.54 5.42 -1.56
CA VAL A 50 17.27 4.88 -2.72
C VAL A 50 18.76 5.25 -2.66
N ALA A 51 19.09 6.48 -2.25
CA ALA A 51 20.47 6.91 -2.06
C ALA A 51 21.18 6.10 -0.97
N VAL A 52 20.50 5.79 0.15
CA VAL A 52 21.02 4.90 1.21
C VAL A 52 21.29 3.50 0.64
N ILE A 53 20.36 2.91 -0.10
CA ILE A 53 20.55 1.60 -0.74
C ILE A 53 21.79 1.62 -1.68
N ALA A 54 21.94 2.66 -2.51
CA ALA A 54 23.07 2.80 -3.41
C ALA A 54 24.39 2.96 -2.63
N LEU A 55 24.41 3.81 -1.60
CA LEU A 55 25.57 4.06 -0.76
C LEU A 55 26.03 2.79 -0.03
N THR A 56 25.10 2.05 0.59
CA THR A 56 25.43 0.79 1.26
C THR A 56 25.97 -0.24 0.28
N TYR A 57 25.43 -0.28 -0.95
CA TYR A 57 25.92 -1.18 -1.99
C TYR A 57 27.37 -0.83 -2.41
N ILE A 58 27.65 0.45 -2.65
CA ILE A 58 28.99 0.93 -3.06
C ILE A 58 30.02 0.66 -1.96
N LEU A 59 29.66 0.97 -0.70
CA LEU A 59 30.55 0.83 0.45
C LEU A 59 30.65 -0.59 1.00
N ARG A 60 29.91 -1.58 0.44
CA ARG A 60 29.88 -2.96 0.95
C ARG A 60 31.23 -3.66 1.00
N LYS A 61 32.19 -3.28 0.16
CA LYS A 61 33.56 -3.84 0.19
C LYS A 61 34.42 -3.24 1.30
N ARG A 62 34.06 -2.04 1.77
CA ARG A 62 34.80 -1.28 2.81
C ARG A 62 34.21 -1.48 4.20
N VAL A 63 32.88 -1.58 4.29
CA VAL A 63 32.16 -1.68 5.56
C VAL A 63 31.56 -3.07 5.72
N TYR A 64 31.99 -3.78 6.76
CA TYR A 64 31.58 -5.17 6.97
C TYR A 64 30.06 -5.32 7.22
N ALA A 65 29.44 -4.36 7.92
CA ALA A 65 27.99 -4.34 8.14
C ALA A 65 27.20 -4.20 6.83
N PHE A 66 27.66 -3.40 5.87
CA PHE A 66 27.00 -3.26 4.57
C PHE A 66 27.13 -4.52 3.70
N LYS A 67 28.25 -5.25 3.84
CA LYS A 67 28.38 -6.58 3.22
C LYS A 67 27.34 -7.56 3.77
N PHE A 68 27.07 -7.50 5.07
CA PHE A 68 26.11 -8.38 5.75
C PHE A 68 24.67 -8.19 5.26
N LEU A 69 24.24 -6.95 5.01
CA LEU A 69 22.89 -6.63 4.51
C LEU A 69 22.54 -7.33 3.19
N GLY A 70 23.52 -7.69 2.36
CA GLY A 70 23.32 -8.42 1.12
C GLY A 70 23.26 -9.95 1.27
N THR A 71 23.18 -10.49 2.49
CA THR A 71 23.24 -11.94 2.75
C THR A 71 21.91 -12.51 3.25
N ASN A 72 21.70 -13.82 3.03
CA ASN A 72 20.54 -14.53 3.56
C ASN A 72 20.50 -14.53 5.10
N HIS A 73 21.65 -14.36 5.77
CA HIS A 73 21.73 -14.25 7.23
C HIS A 73 21.19 -12.92 7.77
N ALA A 74 21.05 -11.89 6.93
CA ALA A 74 20.31 -10.67 7.26
C ALA A 74 18.82 -10.81 6.88
N ALA A 75 18.53 -11.39 5.72
CA ALA A 75 17.17 -11.50 5.20
C ALA A 75 16.27 -12.41 6.04
N ILE A 76 16.72 -13.63 6.35
CA ILE A 76 15.89 -14.63 7.04
C ILE A 76 15.44 -14.15 8.42
N PRO A 77 16.32 -13.62 9.29
CA PRO A 77 15.89 -13.10 10.59
C PRO A 77 14.96 -11.89 10.48
N ALA A 78 15.21 -10.97 9.55
CA ALA A 78 14.33 -9.82 9.33
C ALA A 78 12.92 -10.26 8.91
N MET A 79 12.81 -11.21 7.99
CA MET A 79 11.53 -11.79 7.57
C MET A 79 10.84 -12.55 8.72
N ALA A 80 11.58 -13.35 9.50
CA ALA A 80 11.02 -14.08 10.63
C ALA A 80 10.44 -13.14 11.69
N LEU A 81 11.14 -12.06 12.02
CA LEU A 81 10.66 -11.04 12.95
C LEU A 81 9.46 -10.26 12.39
N ALA A 82 9.47 -9.93 11.10
CA ALA A 82 8.31 -9.32 10.45
C ALA A 82 7.07 -10.23 10.52
N VAL A 83 7.22 -11.54 10.28
CA VAL A 83 6.12 -12.50 10.42
C VAL A 83 5.58 -12.51 11.85
N VAL A 84 6.45 -12.51 12.88
CA VAL A 84 6.02 -12.44 14.27
C VAL A 84 5.22 -11.16 14.54
N LEU A 85 5.71 -10.00 14.09
CA LEU A 85 5.01 -8.72 14.26
C LEU A 85 3.68 -8.69 13.49
N THR A 86 3.61 -9.28 12.30
CA THR A 86 2.38 -9.41 11.51
C THR A 86 1.37 -10.35 12.18
N ILE A 87 1.82 -11.42 12.84
CA ILE A 87 0.94 -12.29 13.64
C ILE A 87 0.36 -11.49 14.81
N VAL A 88 1.17 -10.70 15.51
CA VAL A 88 0.67 -9.81 16.57
C VAL A 88 -0.37 -8.84 16.01
N MET A 89 -0.11 -8.21 14.87
CA MET A 89 -1.07 -7.34 14.18
C MET A 89 -2.38 -8.07 13.84
N GLY A 90 -2.32 -9.33 13.35
CA GLY A 90 -3.49 -10.11 12.99
C GLY A 90 -4.31 -10.63 14.18
N LEU A 91 -3.67 -10.81 15.35
CA LEU A 91 -4.33 -11.28 16.57
C LEU A 91 -4.84 -10.15 17.47
N THR A 92 -4.46 -8.90 17.17
CA THR A 92 -4.86 -7.73 17.96
C THR A 92 -5.85 -6.87 17.19
N ILE A 93 -6.83 -6.32 17.91
CA ILE A 93 -7.83 -5.42 17.31
C ILE A 93 -7.10 -4.15 16.87
N GLN A 94 -7.11 -3.91 15.55
CA GLN A 94 -6.52 -2.72 14.96
C GLN A 94 -7.50 -1.54 15.08
N SER A 95 -7.11 -0.50 15.81
CA SER A 95 -7.85 0.74 16.02
C SER A 95 -6.88 1.91 16.16
N PRO A 96 -7.11 3.05 15.45
CA PRO A 96 -6.27 4.25 15.56
C PRO A 96 -6.14 4.77 17.00
N ASP A 97 -7.22 4.66 17.78
CA ASP A 97 -7.32 5.18 19.15
C ASP A 97 -7.01 4.13 20.23
N GLY A 98 -6.55 2.94 19.82
CA GLY A 98 -6.25 1.84 20.73
C GLY A 98 -4.88 1.96 21.40
N ASN A 99 -4.43 0.86 22.01
CA ASN A 99 -3.11 0.78 22.62
C ASN A 99 -2.00 0.63 21.55
N TRP A 100 -0.74 0.50 21.97
CA TRP A 100 0.40 0.41 21.04
C TRP A 100 0.27 -0.74 20.04
N PHE A 101 -0.38 -1.85 20.41
CA PHE A 101 -0.62 -3.02 19.55
C PHE A 101 -1.84 -2.88 18.65
N SER A 102 -2.69 -1.88 18.91
CA SER A 102 -3.87 -1.58 18.09
C SER A 102 -3.55 -0.71 16.87
N ASN A 103 -2.37 -0.09 16.77
CA ASN A 103 -1.98 0.68 15.59
C ASN A 103 -0.60 0.24 15.09
N MET A 104 -0.51 -1.02 14.62
CA MET A 104 0.78 -1.62 14.24
C MET A 104 1.45 -0.95 13.06
N LEU A 105 0.68 -0.38 12.13
CA LEU A 105 1.25 0.35 10.98
C LEU A 105 1.93 1.65 11.39
N SER A 106 1.60 2.23 12.55
CA SER A 106 2.27 3.43 13.09
C SER A 106 3.26 3.09 14.22
N PHE A 107 3.49 1.81 14.50
CA PHE A 107 4.37 1.35 15.56
C PHE A 107 5.82 1.24 15.07
N TRP A 108 6.73 1.99 15.70
CA TRP A 108 8.12 2.10 15.25
C TRP A 108 8.85 0.76 15.02
N PRO A 109 8.76 -0.26 15.89
CA PRO A 109 9.36 -1.57 15.61
C PRO A 109 8.89 -2.21 14.31
N PHE A 110 7.60 -2.11 14.00
CA PHE A 110 7.04 -2.63 12.75
C PHE A 110 7.61 -1.87 11.55
N VAL A 111 7.62 -0.54 11.61
CA VAL A 111 8.14 0.33 10.54
C VAL A 111 9.63 0.10 10.31
N LEU A 112 10.44 0.01 11.38
CA LEU A 112 11.89 -0.21 11.26
C LEU A 112 12.23 -1.58 10.67
N VAL A 113 11.54 -2.64 11.09
CA VAL A 113 11.74 -3.98 10.51
C VAL A 113 11.35 -3.99 9.04
N TYR A 114 10.26 -3.32 8.67
CA TYR A 114 9.85 -3.19 7.27
C TYR A 114 10.86 -2.40 6.43
N MET A 115 11.39 -1.29 6.96
CA MET A 115 12.48 -0.53 6.33
C MET A 115 13.75 -1.37 6.16
N LEU A 116 14.09 -2.22 7.14
CA LEU A 116 15.23 -3.15 7.02
C LEU A 116 15.00 -4.17 5.90
N ILE A 117 13.80 -4.75 5.80
CA ILE A 117 13.46 -5.68 4.70
C ILE A 117 13.56 -4.97 3.35
N ALA A 118 13.02 -3.76 3.24
CA ALA A 118 13.12 -2.94 2.03
C ALA A 118 14.58 -2.65 1.65
N LEU A 119 15.44 -2.33 2.62
CA LEU A 119 16.86 -2.09 2.41
C LEU A 119 17.57 -3.35 1.91
N ILE A 120 17.34 -4.49 2.55
CA ILE A 120 17.90 -5.81 2.16
C ILE A 120 17.43 -6.19 0.75
N LEU A 121 16.13 -6.04 0.47
CA LEU A 121 15.55 -6.30 -0.85
C LEU A 121 16.20 -5.42 -1.93
N GLY A 122 16.39 -4.13 -1.64
CA GLY A 122 17.15 -3.21 -2.50
C GLY A 122 18.58 -3.68 -2.77
N GLN A 123 19.31 -4.16 -1.75
CA GLN A 123 20.65 -4.72 -1.95
C GLN A 123 20.64 -5.94 -2.87
N VAL A 124 19.67 -6.84 -2.69
CA VAL A 124 19.50 -8.04 -3.51
C VAL A 124 19.20 -7.69 -4.97
N ILE A 125 18.32 -6.71 -5.20
CA ILE A 125 17.99 -6.17 -6.53
C ILE A 125 19.26 -5.63 -7.20
N ILE A 126 19.99 -4.70 -6.58
CA ILE A 126 21.19 -4.11 -7.20
C ILE A 126 22.23 -5.19 -7.47
N ASN A 127 22.45 -6.12 -6.53
CA ASN A 127 23.43 -7.18 -6.71
C ASN A 127 23.11 -8.08 -7.91
N ARG A 128 21.82 -8.39 -8.12
CA ARG A 128 21.38 -9.17 -9.27
C ARG A 128 21.47 -8.36 -10.57
N THR A 129 21.08 -7.10 -10.57
CA THR A 129 21.16 -6.20 -11.73
C THR A 129 22.60 -6.08 -12.25
N MET A 130 23.58 -5.98 -11.34
CA MET A 130 25.00 -5.87 -11.72
C MET A 130 25.60 -7.15 -12.35
N HIS A 131 24.93 -8.29 -12.24
CA HIS A 131 25.36 -9.58 -12.81
C HIS A 131 24.25 -10.23 -13.66
N PHE A 132 23.40 -9.41 -14.26
CA PHE A 132 22.14 -9.81 -14.85
C PHE A 132 22.30 -10.73 -16.06
N LYS A 133 21.58 -11.85 -16.07
CA LYS A 133 21.45 -12.75 -17.22
C LYS A 133 20.00 -12.81 -17.67
N TRP A 134 19.71 -12.21 -18.83
CA TRP A 134 18.37 -12.05 -19.41
C TRP A 134 17.43 -13.26 -19.25
N LYS A 135 17.79 -14.43 -19.76
CA LYS A 135 16.87 -15.59 -19.75
C LYS A 135 16.60 -16.18 -18.37
N ARG A 136 17.54 -16.04 -17.43
CA ARG A 136 17.49 -16.68 -16.12
C ARG A 136 16.95 -15.75 -15.04
N ASP A 137 17.32 -14.48 -15.11
CA ASP A 137 17.13 -13.54 -14.01
C ASP A 137 15.88 -12.65 -14.18
N ILE A 138 15.18 -12.68 -15.33
CA ILE A 138 13.89 -11.97 -15.52
C ILE A 138 12.84 -12.36 -14.46
N PRO A 139 12.53 -13.66 -14.23
CA PRO A 139 11.49 -14.01 -13.26
C PRO A 139 11.86 -13.58 -11.84
N PHE A 140 13.15 -13.67 -11.50
CA PHE A 140 13.68 -13.16 -10.23
C PHE A 140 13.48 -11.65 -10.11
N MET A 141 13.86 -10.89 -11.15
CA MET A 141 13.78 -9.43 -11.13
C MET A 141 12.34 -8.93 -11.09
N LEU A 142 11.43 -9.51 -11.87
CA LEU A 142 10.02 -9.16 -11.86
C LEU A 142 9.41 -9.32 -10.46
N ASN A 143 9.71 -10.41 -9.76
CA ASN A 143 9.20 -10.62 -8.41
C ASN A 143 9.84 -9.67 -7.38
N HIS A 144 11.17 -9.54 -7.37
CA HIS A 144 11.84 -8.76 -6.32
C HIS A 144 11.66 -7.25 -6.53
N LEU A 145 11.77 -6.77 -7.77
CA LEU A 145 11.51 -5.37 -8.09
C LEU A 145 10.02 -5.04 -7.96
N GLY A 146 9.12 -5.95 -8.35
CA GLY A 146 7.69 -5.79 -8.15
C GLY A 146 7.31 -5.71 -6.67
N LEU A 147 7.87 -6.59 -5.84
CA LEU A 147 7.71 -6.52 -4.38
C LEU A 147 8.28 -5.21 -3.83
N PHE A 148 9.50 -4.81 -4.21
CA PHE A 148 10.11 -3.56 -3.74
C PHE A 148 9.26 -2.35 -4.09
N LEU A 149 8.76 -2.27 -5.33
CA LEU A 149 7.90 -1.20 -5.79
C LEU A 149 6.60 -1.17 -4.97
N ALA A 150 5.83 -2.26 -4.96
CA ALA A 150 4.57 -2.34 -4.24
C ALA A 150 4.72 -2.03 -2.74
N MET A 151 5.76 -2.58 -2.11
CA MET A 151 6.06 -2.42 -0.69
C MET A 151 6.40 -0.96 -0.35
N THR A 152 7.31 -0.32 -1.10
CA THR A 152 7.77 1.05 -0.78
C THR A 152 6.76 2.12 -1.17
N THR A 153 6.06 1.96 -2.30
CA THR A 153 5.07 2.95 -2.75
C THR A 153 3.76 2.84 -1.98
N ALA A 154 3.34 1.65 -1.53
CA ALA A 154 2.15 1.54 -0.68
C ALA A 154 2.37 2.21 0.68
N THR A 155 3.55 2.06 1.29
CA THR A 155 3.86 2.69 2.58
C THR A 155 3.98 4.21 2.47
N LEU A 156 4.77 4.72 1.53
CA LEU A 156 4.98 6.17 1.41
C LEU A 156 3.80 6.90 0.73
N GLY A 157 3.07 6.22 -0.14
CA GLY A 157 1.89 6.76 -0.80
C GLY A 157 0.67 6.84 0.10
N ASN A 158 0.63 6.10 1.22
CA ASN A 158 -0.49 6.12 2.17
C ASN A 158 -0.78 7.53 2.70
N ALA A 159 0.25 8.36 2.87
CA ALA A 159 0.11 9.74 3.34
C ALA A 159 -0.62 10.66 2.35
N ASP A 160 -0.65 10.31 1.06
CA ASP A 160 -1.32 11.08 0.00
C ASP A 160 -2.73 10.58 -0.30
N VAL A 161 -3.15 9.48 0.32
CA VAL A 161 -4.50 8.94 0.15
C VAL A 161 -5.51 9.88 0.77
N GLN A 162 -6.46 10.33 -0.02
CA GLN A 162 -7.56 11.16 0.44
C GLN A 162 -8.85 10.36 0.39
N ARG A 163 -9.57 10.35 1.51
CA ARG A 163 -10.92 9.78 1.64
C ARG A 163 -11.87 10.88 2.07
N LEU A 164 -12.88 11.13 1.27
CA LEU A 164 -13.87 12.17 1.50
C LEU A 164 -15.27 11.58 1.34
N ARG A 165 -16.23 12.12 2.07
CA ARG A 165 -17.64 11.76 1.95
C ARG A 165 -18.41 12.90 1.33
N MET A 166 -19.25 12.59 0.35
CA MET A 166 -20.17 13.54 -0.26
C MET A 166 -21.60 13.01 -0.08
N ILE A 167 -22.52 13.90 0.28
CA ILE A 167 -23.95 13.59 0.33
C ILE A 167 -24.56 14.18 -0.93
N ALA A 168 -24.88 13.32 -1.90
CA ALA A 168 -25.59 13.71 -3.10
C ALA A 168 -27.09 13.67 -2.84
N THR A 169 -27.78 14.78 -3.09
CA THR A 169 -29.23 14.91 -2.88
C THR A 169 -29.96 14.95 -4.21
N GLU A 170 -31.16 14.36 -4.24
CA GLU A 170 -31.97 14.31 -5.46
C GLU A 170 -32.27 15.72 -5.99
N GLY A 171 -31.91 15.97 -7.26
CA GLY A 171 -32.16 17.26 -7.92
C GLY A 171 -31.23 18.40 -7.53
N GLN A 172 -30.24 18.18 -6.64
CA GLN A 172 -29.33 19.20 -6.15
C GLN A 172 -27.87 18.82 -6.44
N PRO A 173 -27.16 19.59 -7.28
CA PRO A 173 -25.73 19.40 -7.49
C PRO A 173 -24.93 19.70 -6.23
N GLU A 174 -24.06 18.77 -5.83
CA GLU A 174 -23.13 18.94 -4.71
C GLU A 174 -21.68 18.84 -5.20
N TRP A 175 -20.82 19.71 -4.70
CA TRP A 175 -19.38 19.76 -5.04
C TRP A 175 -18.49 19.87 -3.80
N ARG A 176 -19.09 19.77 -2.61
CA ARG A 176 -18.37 19.77 -1.34
C ARG A 176 -18.33 18.34 -0.82
N ALA A 177 -17.14 17.89 -0.45
CA ALA A 177 -16.93 16.63 0.23
C ALA A 177 -16.25 16.88 1.57
N VAL A 178 -16.54 16.05 2.56
CA VAL A 178 -16.09 16.21 3.95
C VAL A 178 -15.11 15.08 4.28
N ALA A 179 -13.94 15.44 4.80
CA ALA A 179 -12.96 14.48 5.32
C ALA A 179 -13.37 13.96 6.71
N ASP A 180 -12.74 12.88 7.18
CA ASP A 180 -13.05 12.29 8.49
C ASP A 180 -12.82 13.26 9.67
N ASN A 181 -11.93 14.24 9.50
CA ASN A 181 -11.68 15.29 10.50
C ASN A 181 -12.66 16.49 10.41
N GLY A 182 -13.70 16.39 9.58
CA GLY A 182 -14.70 17.45 9.38
C GLY A 182 -14.28 18.55 8.41
N MET A 183 -13.06 18.51 7.85
CA MET A 183 -12.64 19.51 6.86
C MET A 183 -13.45 19.36 5.57
N VAL A 184 -14.05 20.46 5.12
CA VAL A 184 -14.77 20.53 3.84
C VAL A 184 -13.79 20.85 2.72
N LYS A 185 -13.81 20.05 1.66
CA LYS A 185 -13.03 20.24 0.44
C LYS A 185 -13.96 20.39 -0.77
N THR A 186 -13.68 21.41 -1.58
CA THR A 186 -14.33 21.58 -2.87
C THR A 186 -13.73 20.62 -3.89
N MET A 187 -14.59 19.86 -4.58
CA MET A 187 -14.23 18.87 -5.58
C MET A 187 -14.11 19.50 -6.97
N PRO A 188 -13.31 18.89 -7.88
CA PRO A 188 -13.22 19.31 -9.28
C PRO A 188 -14.43 18.87 -10.12
N MET A 189 -15.43 18.22 -9.52
CA MET A 189 -16.68 17.84 -10.14
C MET A 189 -17.88 18.25 -9.27
N SER A 190 -19.05 18.39 -9.87
CA SER A 190 -20.32 18.37 -9.15
C SER A 190 -21.05 17.05 -9.41
N ILE A 191 -21.66 16.49 -8.37
CA ILE A 191 -22.44 15.27 -8.43
C ILE A 191 -23.86 15.57 -7.96
N GLU A 192 -24.83 15.22 -8.79
CA GLU A 192 -26.25 15.33 -8.49
C GLU A 192 -26.85 13.92 -8.47
N LEU A 193 -27.64 13.59 -7.45
CA LEU A 193 -28.42 12.36 -7.46
C LEU A 193 -29.62 12.56 -8.39
N LYS A 194 -29.76 11.68 -9.39
CA LYS A 194 -30.97 11.62 -10.23
C LYS A 194 -31.98 10.65 -9.67
N LYS A 195 -31.52 9.47 -9.28
CA LYS A 195 -32.39 8.44 -8.72
C LYS A 195 -31.58 7.47 -7.86
N PHE A 196 -32.09 7.20 -6.67
CA PHE A 196 -31.64 6.07 -5.88
C PHE A 196 -32.42 4.81 -6.28
N ILE A 197 -31.72 3.69 -6.39
CA ILE A 197 -32.28 2.39 -6.77
C ILE A 197 -31.96 1.43 -5.63
N MET A 198 -32.98 0.79 -5.08
CA MET A 198 -32.81 -0.30 -4.12
C MET A 198 -33.63 -1.50 -4.59
N GLU A 199 -32.97 -2.65 -4.64
CA GLU A 199 -33.63 -3.94 -4.77
C GLU A 199 -33.60 -4.61 -3.40
N THR A 200 -34.74 -5.14 -2.95
CA THR A 200 -34.87 -5.88 -1.71
C THR A 200 -35.14 -7.37 -1.99
N TYR A 201 -34.78 -8.22 -1.04
CA TYR A 201 -35.28 -9.59 -0.99
C TYR A 201 -36.75 -9.59 -0.50
N ASP A 202 -37.40 -10.75 -0.56
CA ASP A 202 -38.79 -10.92 -0.12
C ASP A 202 -38.98 -10.64 1.38
N ASP A 203 -37.92 -10.79 2.17
CA ASP A 203 -37.88 -10.46 3.61
C ASP A 203 -37.64 -8.95 3.89
N GLY A 204 -37.53 -8.13 2.84
CA GLY A 204 -37.30 -6.69 2.93
C GLY A 204 -35.84 -6.29 3.10
N SER A 205 -34.90 -7.24 3.20
CA SER A 205 -33.48 -6.91 3.34
C SER A 205 -32.89 -6.35 2.03
N PRO A 206 -31.95 -5.38 2.08
CA PRO A 206 -31.35 -4.81 0.88
C PRO A 206 -30.52 -5.86 0.13
N LYS A 207 -30.90 -6.16 -1.11
CA LYS A 207 -30.17 -7.03 -2.03
C LYS A 207 -29.11 -6.28 -2.81
N ARG A 208 -29.45 -5.07 -3.25
CA ARG A 208 -28.60 -4.20 -4.07
C ARG A 208 -29.07 -2.78 -3.89
N TYR A 209 -28.13 -1.84 -3.84
CA TYR A 209 -28.46 -0.43 -3.96
C TYR A 209 -27.46 0.27 -4.87
N ALA A 210 -27.99 1.15 -5.72
CA ALA A 210 -27.23 1.87 -6.72
C ALA A 210 -27.76 3.30 -6.83
N SER A 211 -26.92 4.21 -7.31
CA SER A 211 -27.30 5.60 -7.55
C SER A 211 -27.08 5.97 -9.00
N VAL A 212 -28.13 6.45 -9.65
CA VAL A 212 -28.02 7.16 -10.93
C VAL A 212 -27.61 8.59 -10.60
N LEU A 213 -26.42 8.96 -11.04
CA LEU A 213 -25.79 10.25 -10.75
C LEU A 213 -25.59 11.01 -12.05
N LYS A 214 -25.85 12.31 -12.02
CA LYS A 214 -25.36 13.22 -13.05
C LYS A 214 -24.09 13.86 -12.52
N ILE A 215 -23.00 13.69 -13.26
CA ILE A 215 -21.68 14.17 -12.91
C ILE A 215 -21.30 15.22 -13.92
N ALA A 216 -20.89 16.40 -13.45
CA ALA A 216 -20.35 17.46 -14.29
C ALA A 216 -18.93 17.77 -13.86
N GLU A 217 -17.99 17.54 -14.76
CA GLU A 217 -16.58 17.88 -14.58
C GLU A 217 -16.39 19.40 -14.75
N LYS A 218 -15.39 19.98 -14.06
CA LYS A 218 -15.11 21.42 -14.18
C LYS A 218 -14.69 21.84 -15.60
N GLN A 219 -14.16 20.91 -16.40
CA GLN A 219 -13.63 21.16 -17.75
C GLN A 219 -14.20 20.20 -18.81
N GLY A 220 -15.36 19.59 -18.54
CA GLY A 220 -15.96 18.58 -19.42
C GLY A 220 -17.49 18.65 -19.48
N ASP A 221 -18.06 17.80 -20.32
CA ASP A 221 -19.51 17.67 -20.43
C ASP A 221 -20.09 16.91 -19.24
N ALA A 222 -21.35 17.23 -18.90
CA ALA A 222 -22.08 16.47 -17.91
C ALA A 222 -22.52 15.12 -18.49
N PHE A 223 -22.33 14.04 -17.73
CA PHE A 223 -22.76 12.71 -18.10
C PHE A 223 -23.53 12.05 -16.95
N GLU A 224 -24.38 11.08 -17.30
CA GLU A 224 -25.06 10.25 -16.31
C GLU A 224 -24.33 8.93 -16.15
N ALA A 225 -24.13 8.50 -14.91
CA ALA A 225 -23.51 7.25 -14.56
C ALA A 225 -24.27 6.57 -13.41
N THR A 226 -24.36 5.26 -13.47
CA THR A 226 -24.92 4.46 -12.38
C THR A 226 -23.78 3.86 -11.56
N ILE A 227 -23.68 4.24 -10.29
CA ILE A 227 -22.73 3.64 -9.34
C ILE A 227 -23.45 2.57 -8.54
N ASP A 228 -22.89 1.36 -8.55
CA ASP A 228 -23.38 0.20 -7.81
C ASP A 228 -22.45 -0.11 -6.63
N VAL A 229 -22.92 -0.92 -5.67
CA VAL A 229 -22.05 -1.45 -4.62
C VAL A 229 -20.89 -2.21 -5.28
N ASN A 230 -19.66 -1.92 -4.87
CA ASN A 230 -18.42 -2.49 -5.40
C ASN A 230 -18.09 -2.19 -6.89
N LYS A 231 -18.84 -1.32 -7.57
CA LYS A 231 -18.53 -0.86 -8.94
C LYS A 231 -18.25 0.64 -8.95
N PRO A 232 -17.06 1.07 -8.47
CA PRO A 232 -16.71 2.48 -8.48
C PRO A 232 -16.51 2.99 -9.91
N ILE A 233 -16.73 4.29 -10.09
CA ILE A 233 -16.34 5.01 -11.30
C ILE A 233 -15.13 5.90 -11.00
N VAL A 234 -14.37 6.24 -12.05
CA VAL A 234 -13.20 7.12 -11.93
C VAL A 234 -13.45 8.40 -12.71
N VAL A 235 -13.34 9.54 -12.05
CA VAL A 235 -13.56 10.86 -12.64
C VAL A 235 -12.56 11.84 -12.02
N ASP A 236 -11.83 12.61 -12.84
CA ASP A 236 -10.81 13.57 -12.37
C ASP A 236 -9.79 13.02 -11.35
N GLY A 237 -9.39 11.75 -11.50
CA GLY A 237 -8.45 11.10 -10.57
C GLY A 237 -9.06 10.69 -9.21
N TRP A 238 -10.38 10.75 -9.07
CA TRP A 238 -11.14 10.29 -7.92
C TRP A 238 -11.92 9.02 -8.26
N LYS A 239 -11.79 8.00 -7.42
CA LYS A 239 -12.68 6.84 -7.42
C LYS A 239 -13.90 7.17 -6.56
N ILE A 240 -15.09 7.09 -7.13
CA ILE A 240 -16.34 7.35 -6.44
C ILE A 240 -17.03 6.02 -6.16
N TYR A 241 -17.22 5.73 -4.88
CA TYR A 241 -17.88 4.52 -4.39
C TYR A 241 -19.25 4.86 -3.85
N GLN A 242 -20.20 3.95 -4.08
CA GLN A 242 -21.45 3.92 -3.33
C GLN A 242 -21.14 3.50 -1.90
N TYR A 243 -21.31 4.41 -0.94
CA TYR A 243 -20.99 4.17 0.47
C TYR A 243 -22.23 3.88 1.30
N GLY A 244 -23.30 4.65 1.12
CA GLY A 244 -24.52 4.51 1.91
C GLY A 244 -25.68 5.31 1.38
N TYR A 245 -26.76 5.36 2.14
CA TYR A 245 -28.02 6.02 1.82
C TYR A 245 -28.77 6.31 3.12
N ASP A 246 -29.94 6.96 3.04
CA ASP A 246 -30.81 7.15 4.19
C ASP A 246 -31.55 5.85 4.54
N THR A 247 -31.08 5.16 5.57
CA THR A 247 -31.64 3.89 6.02
C THR A 247 -33.06 4.02 6.59
N SER A 248 -33.47 5.22 7.04
CA SER A 248 -34.84 5.45 7.52
C SER A 248 -35.86 5.51 6.39
N MET A 249 -35.42 5.95 5.20
CA MET A 249 -36.24 6.06 3.98
C MET A 249 -36.16 4.81 3.09
N GLY A 250 -35.12 3.99 3.22
CA GLY A 250 -34.97 2.76 2.45
C GLY A 250 -34.94 3.02 0.95
N ALA A 251 -35.79 2.33 0.18
CA ALA A 251 -35.88 2.48 -1.27
C ALA A 251 -36.31 3.88 -1.74
N GLU A 252 -36.94 4.66 -0.85
CA GLU A 252 -37.39 6.03 -1.11
C GLU A 252 -36.32 7.08 -0.75
N SER A 253 -35.08 6.65 -0.47
CA SER A 253 -33.98 7.57 -0.10
C SER A 253 -33.78 8.67 -1.15
N LYS A 254 -33.84 9.91 -0.70
CA LYS A 254 -33.57 11.12 -1.50
C LYS A 254 -32.12 11.57 -1.44
N ILE A 255 -31.28 10.80 -0.75
CA ILE A 255 -29.84 11.04 -0.64
C ILE A 255 -29.05 9.79 -0.95
N SER A 256 -27.83 10.00 -1.41
CA SER A 256 -26.82 8.96 -1.58
C SER A 256 -25.52 9.44 -0.95
N ILE A 257 -24.94 8.61 -0.11
CA ILE A 257 -23.65 8.87 0.52
C ILE A 257 -22.58 8.23 -0.37
N LEU A 258 -21.67 9.05 -0.86
CA LEU A 258 -20.60 8.66 -1.76
C LEU A 258 -19.25 8.78 -1.03
N GLU A 259 -18.39 7.77 -1.17
CA GLU A 259 -16.99 7.84 -0.74
C GLU A 259 -16.12 8.17 -1.95
N LEU A 260 -15.42 9.30 -1.89
CA LEU A 260 -14.50 9.76 -2.91
C LEU A 260 -13.07 9.48 -2.44
N VAL A 261 -12.36 8.65 -3.19
CA VAL A 261 -11.00 8.21 -2.86
C VAL A 261 -10.03 8.62 -3.95
N SER A 262 -8.98 9.36 -3.60
CA SER A 262 -7.85 9.63 -4.49
C SER A 262 -6.57 9.04 -3.91
N ASP A 263 -5.85 8.27 -4.72
CA ASP A 263 -4.55 7.70 -4.39
C ASP A 263 -3.62 7.84 -5.62
N PRO A 264 -2.75 8.86 -5.63
CA PRO A 264 -1.81 9.09 -6.73
C PRO A 264 -0.77 7.98 -6.90
N TRP A 265 -0.51 7.19 -5.87
CA TRP A 265 0.54 6.16 -5.85
C TRP A 265 0.02 4.78 -6.25
N LEU A 266 -1.31 4.58 -6.24
CA LEU A 266 -1.94 3.32 -6.59
C LEU A 266 -1.48 2.72 -7.93
N PRO A 267 -1.26 3.50 -9.02
CA PRO A 267 -0.72 2.95 -10.26
C PRO A 267 0.66 2.28 -10.08
N LEU A 268 1.53 2.83 -9.23
CA LEU A 268 2.84 2.24 -8.94
C LEU A 268 2.72 0.96 -8.10
N VAL A 269 1.79 0.94 -7.14
CA VAL A 269 1.47 -0.27 -6.37
C VAL A 269 1.00 -1.39 -7.29
N TYR A 270 0.06 -1.08 -8.21
CA TYR A 270 -0.41 -2.04 -9.20
C TYR A 270 0.68 -2.47 -10.17
N ALA A 271 1.54 -1.57 -10.62
CA ALA A 271 2.69 -1.95 -11.43
C ALA A 271 3.56 -3.00 -10.70
N GLY A 272 3.82 -2.80 -9.40
CA GLY A 272 4.53 -3.78 -8.58
C GLY A 272 3.82 -5.14 -8.49
N ILE A 273 2.50 -5.14 -8.27
CA ILE A 273 1.67 -6.36 -8.21
C ILE A 273 1.69 -7.10 -9.55
N PHE A 274 1.47 -6.40 -10.67
CA PHE A 274 1.49 -7.02 -12.00
C PHE A 274 2.88 -7.54 -12.38
N MET A 275 3.95 -6.88 -11.95
CA MET A 275 5.30 -7.40 -12.10
C MET A 275 5.49 -8.73 -11.34
N MET A 276 5.02 -8.83 -10.10
CA MET A 276 5.07 -10.10 -9.36
C MET A 276 4.24 -11.20 -10.05
N LEU A 277 3.03 -10.90 -10.51
CA LEU A 277 2.20 -11.85 -11.27
C LEU A 277 2.90 -12.32 -12.54
N GLY A 278 3.49 -11.40 -13.31
CA GLY A 278 4.27 -11.73 -14.50
C GLY A 278 5.50 -12.58 -14.16
N GLY A 279 6.21 -12.25 -13.07
CA GLY A 279 7.34 -13.02 -12.57
C GLY A 279 6.95 -14.45 -12.19
N ALA A 280 5.82 -14.65 -11.52
CA ALA A 280 5.27 -15.96 -11.20
C ALA A 280 4.96 -16.77 -12.46
N VAL A 281 4.26 -16.17 -13.44
CA VAL A 281 3.96 -16.81 -14.73
C VAL A 281 5.25 -17.22 -15.46
N CYS A 282 6.26 -16.34 -15.50
CA CYS A 282 7.55 -16.65 -16.08
C CYS A 282 8.24 -17.84 -15.39
N MET A 283 8.18 -17.94 -14.06
CA MET A 283 8.74 -19.10 -13.33
C MET A 283 8.03 -20.41 -13.71
N PHE A 284 6.70 -20.41 -13.85
CA PHE A 284 5.97 -21.60 -14.27
C PHE A 284 6.32 -22.04 -15.71
N VAL A 285 6.42 -21.10 -16.64
CA VAL A 285 6.69 -21.39 -18.05
C VAL A 285 8.14 -21.81 -18.29
N PHE A 286 9.10 -21.11 -17.69
CA PHE A 286 10.54 -21.36 -17.95
C PHE A 286 11.16 -22.37 -16.99
N GLY A 287 10.68 -22.48 -15.74
CA GLY A 287 11.17 -23.46 -14.77
C GLY A 287 10.93 -24.92 -15.20
N ARG A 288 9.87 -25.16 -15.99
CA ARG A 288 9.55 -26.48 -16.54
C ARG A 288 10.54 -26.95 -17.62
N ARG A 289 11.11 -26.02 -18.39
CA ARG A 289 12.01 -26.32 -19.53
C ARG A 289 13.42 -26.74 -19.11
N GLU A 290 13.91 -26.35 -17.92
CA GLU A 290 15.21 -26.81 -17.42
C GLU A 290 15.13 -28.25 -16.87
N GLY A 291 14.01 -28.62 -16.23
CA GLY A 291 13.81 -29.99 -15.71
C GLY A 291 13.71 -31.07 -16.82
N GLU A 292 13.19 -30.73 -18.00
CA GLU A 292 13.14 -31.64 -19.15
C GLU A 292 14.50 -31.84 -19.83
N LYS A 293 15.40 -30.84 -19.77
CA LYS A 293 16.75 -30.95 -20.36
C LYS A 293 17.73 -31.76 -19.51
N VAL A 294 17.49 -31.89 -18.20
CA VAL A 294 18.31 -32.72 -17.29
C VAL A 294 17.91 -34.21 -17.36
N ARG A 295 16.77 -34.52 -17.98
CA ARG A 295 16.24 -35.89 -18.14
C ARG A 295 16.54 -36.54 -19.50
N LYS A 296 17.29 -35.88 -20.37
CA LYS A 296 17.82 -36.43 -21.64
C LYS A 296 19.33 -36.45 -21.58
#